data_AF-A0A453HDD9-F1
#
_entry.id   AF-A0A453HDD9-F1
#
_cell.length_a   1.000
_cell.length_b   1.000
_cell.length_c   1.000
_cell.angle_alpha   90.00
_cell.angle_beta   90.00
_cell.angle_gamma   90.00
#
_symmetry.space_group_name_H-M   'P 1'
#
loop_
_entity.id
_entity.type
_entity.pdbx_description
1 polymer ?
#
loop_
_entity_poly.entity_id
_entity_poly.type
_entity_poly.pdbx_seq_one_letter_code
_entity_poly.pdbx_strand_id
1 'polypeptide(L)'
;MSFISQLYSLGLSGNVFTLCMHSPTGGGILAFGEALEPGLTYTPLLPSPQYYQVNLQSIAVNGQTLPIDSSVFGPSPSNFTFVDSGTTLAFLADGAYDPFINAIRAATPPSALPFTRENGEICFSTSTSIDSAFPSVELDFVGGAKMFLYPHNYMYYVKPSVYCIGWLRNTGRQVTLLGDIVLVDKILVHDLEKKRLGWMNYDCSQPINVTTARGKKYTNSGQSLHSITTTFTVVLVVVIYITLLT
;
A
#
# COMPACT_ATOMS: atom_id res chain seq x y z
N MET A 1 0.97 16.68 14.92
CA MET A 1 0.40 16.98 13.58
C MET A 1 1.34 16.47 12.52
N SER A 2 0.83 15.82 11.47
CA SER A 2 1.63 15.43 10.29
C SER A 2 1.93 16.66 9.41
N PHE A 3 2.88 16.53 8.48
CA PHE A 3 3.23 17.60 7.53
C PHE A 3 2.02 18.09 6.72
N ILE A 4 1.20 17.17 6.19
CA ILE A 4 0.00 17.52 5.44
C ILE A 4 -1.02 18.30 6.28
N SER A 5 -1.19 17.94 7.55
CA SER A 5 -2.10 18.67 8.45
C SER A 5 -1.57 20.07 8.79
N GLN A 6 -0.25 20.27 8.81
CA GLN A 6 0.33 21.61 8.96
C GLN A 6 0.05 22.46 7.72
N LEU A 7 0.29 21.94 6.50
CA LEU A 7 -0.06 22.66 5.26
C LEU A 7 -1.55 23.01 5.18
N TYR A 8 -2.42 22.10 5.63
CA TYR A 8 -3.85 22.33 5.73
C TYR A 8 -4.19 23.47 6.71
N SER A 9 -3.59 23.46 7.91
CA SER A 9 -3.80 24.53 8.92
C SER A 9 -3.36 25.91 8.44
N LEU A 10 -2.39 25.96 7.52
CA LEU A 10 -1.91 27.18 6.87
C LEU A 10 -2.71 27.57 5.62
N GLY A 11 -3.72 26.78 5.21
CA GLY A 11 -4.53 27.03 4.01
C GLY A 11 -3.77 26.86 2.69
N LEU A 12 -2.63 26.14 2.72
CA LEU A 12 -1.75 25.89 1.58
C LEU A 12 -2.14 24.65 0.77
N SER A 13 -2.78 23.67 1.41
CA SER A 13 -3.28 22.45 0.77
C SER A 13 -4.59 21.99 1.42
N GLY A 14 -5.24 20.98 0.82
CA GLY A 14 -6.26 20.21 1.54
C GLY A 14 -5.61 19.29 2.56
N ASN A 15 -6.40 18.73 3.47
CA ASN A 15 -5.93 17.66 4.36
C ASN A 15 -6.02 16.30 3.64
N VAL A 16 -5.52 16.26 2.40
CA VAL A 16 -5.57 15.12 1.49
C VAL A 16 -4.27 15.06 0.70
N PHE A 17 -3.72 13.86 0.55
CA PHE A 17 -2.58 13.63 -0.33
C PHE A 17 -2.72 12.29 -1.05
N THR A 18 -2.09 12.20 -2.22
CA THR A 18 -2.10 11.01 -3.07
C THR A 18 -0.67 10.51 -3.25
N LEU A 19 -0.50 9.20 -3.10
CA LEU A 19 0.73 8.47 -3.43
C LEU A 19 0.45 7.53 -4.62
N CYS A 20 1.43 7.35 -5.49
CA CYS A 20 1.45 6.30 -6.51
C CYS A 20 2.88 5.80 -6.64
N MET A 21 3.17 4.59 -6.15
CA MET A 21 4.55 4.08 -6.08
C MET A 21 4.81 3.14 -7.26
N HIS A 22 5.98 3.28 -7.87
CA HIS A 22 6.37 2.50 -9.04
C HIS A 22 7.55 1.58 -8.73
N SER A 23 7.46 0.33 -9.18
CA SER A 23 8.47 -0.74 -9.03
C SER A 23 8.61 -1.47 -10.39
N PRO A 24 9.75 -2.10 -10.72
CA PRO A 24 10.97 -2.29 -9.93
C PRO A 24 12.01 -1.19 -10.09
N THR A 25 11.81 -0.24 -11.02
CA THR A 25 12.80 0.83 -11.28
C THR A 25 12.79 1.92 -10.22
N GLY A 26 11.84 1.87 -9.28
CA GLY A 26 11.63 2.87 -8.25
C GLY A 26 10.97 4.14 -8.77
N GLY A 27 10.71 5.07 -7.85
CA GLY A 27 10.05 6.33 -8.15
C GLY A 27 8.54 6.28 -7.90
N GLY A 28 7.83 7.21 -8.51
CA GLY A 28 6.39 7.39 -8.31
C GLY A 28 6.00 8.84 -8.14
N ILE A 29 4.80 9.05 -7.61
CA ILE A 29 4.17 10.35 -7.50
C ILE A 29 3.71 10.57 -6.07
N LEU A 30 4.14 11.69 -5.49
CA LEU A 30 3.50 12.29 -4.32
C LEU A 30 2.82 13.59 -4.77
N ALA A 31 1.53 13.71 -4.51
CA ALA A 31 0.75 14.89 -4.81
C ALA A 31 -0.08 15.33 -3.60
N PHE A 32 -0.13 16.64 -3.36
CA PHE A 32 -1.00 17.23 -2.34
C PHE A 32 -2.36 17.53 -2.97
N GLY A 33 -3.38 16.77 -2.57
CA GLY A 33 -4.70 16.77 -3.15
C GLY A 33 -5.26 15.37 -3.41
N GLU A 34 -6.53 15.33 -3.81
CA GLU A 34 -7.28 14.11 -4.14
C GLU A 34 -7.09 13.79 -5.64
N ALA A 35 -6.74 12.54 -5.95
CA ALA A 35 -6.70 12.05 -7.33
C ALA A 35 -8.11 12.06 -7.94
N LEU A 36 -8.20 12.41 -9.22
CA LEU A 36 -9.46 12.52 -9.97
C LEU A 36 -9.70 11.32 -10.90
N GLU A 37 -9.15 10.16 -10.57
CA GLU A 37 -9.30 8.97 -11.41
C GLU A 37 -10.64 8.27 -11.17
N PRO A 38 -11.37 7.89 -12.24
CA PRO A 38 -12.59 7.12 -12.12
C PRO A 38 -12.27 5.70 -11.62
N GLY A 39 -13.06 5.18 -10.68
CA GLY A 39 -12.89 3.82 -10.16
C GLY A 39 -12.14 3.70 -8.84
N LEU A 40 -11.74 4.82 -8.23
CA LEU A 40 -11.28 4.83 -6.83
C LEU A 40 -12.36 4.23 -5.92
N THR A 41 -11.96 3.22 -5.14
CA THR A 41 -12.75 2.70 -4.02
C THR A 41 -12.21 3.25 -2.70
N TYR A 42 -13.05 3.36 -1.66
CA TYR A 42 -12.68 3.95 -0.39
C TYR A 42 -13.14 3.12 0.81
N THR A 43 -12.26 2.98 1.79
CA THR A 43 -12.58 2.48 3.14
C THR A 43 -12.45 3.60 4.17
N PRO A 44 -13.23 3.59 5.28
CA PRO A 44 -12.99 4.48 6.39
C PRO A 44 -11.60 4.30 7.00
N LEU A 45 -10.96 5.41 7.39
CA LEU A 45 -9.79 5.41 8.27
C LEU A 45 -10.27 5.36 9.72
N LEU A 46 -9.65 4.49 10.50
CA LEU A 46 -9.91 4.40 11.94
C LEU A 46 -9.07 5.45 12.70
N PRO A 47 -9.60 6.01 13.79
CA PRO A 47 -8.84 6.95 14.62
C PRO A 47 -7.57 6.29 15.19
N SER A 48 -6.41 6.80 14.80
CA SER A 48 -5.12 6.36 15.35
C SER A 48 -4.11 7.50 15.31
N PRO A 49 -3.35 7.73 16.39
CA PRO A 49 -2.39 8.82 16.46
C PRO A 49 -1.13 8.56 15.62
N GLN A 50 -0.84 7.31 15.29
CA GLN A 50 0.43 6.89 14.69
C GLN A 50 0.28 6.28 13.29
N TYR A 51 -0.86 5.65 13.00
CA TYR A 51 -1.00 4.79 11.82
C TYR A 51 -2.23 5.16 10.98
N TYR A 52 -2.14 4.98 9.66
CA TYR A 52 -3.31 5.00 8.78
C TYR A 52 -4.02 3.64 8.88
N GLN A 53 -4.82 3.48 9.94
CA GLN A 53 -5.53 2.25 10.22
C GLN A 53 -6.77 2.11 9.34
N VAL A 54 -6.95 0.92 8.80
CA VAL A 54 -8.12 0.50 8.02
C VAL A 54 -8.67 -0.78 8.63
N ASN A 55 -9.92 -1.11 8.32
CA ASN A 55 -10.57 -2.28 8.88
C ASN A 55 -10.71 -3.39 7.83
N LEU A 56 -9.74 -4.31 7.83
CA LEU A 56 -9.77 -5.52 7.02
C LEU A 56 -10.77 -6.52 7.64
N GLN A 57 -11.66 -7.08 6.84
CA GLN A 57 -12.69 -8.02 7.29
C GLN A 57 -12.36 -9.46 6.90
N SER A 58 -11.85 -9.66 5.68
CA SER A 58 -11.52 -10.98 5.18
C SER A 58 -10.44 -10.94 4.11
N ILE A 59 -9.83 -12.11 3.89
CA ILE A 59 -8.90 -12.36 2.79
C ILE A 59 -9.49 -13.49 1.97
N ALA A 60 -9.49 -13.36 0.65
CA ALA A 60 -9.79 -14.44 -0.27
C ALA A 60 -8.60 -14.74 -1.17
N VAL A 61 -8.40 -16.03 -1.49
CA VAL A 61 -7.38 -16.50 -2.42
C VAL A 61 -8.09 -17.27 -3.51
N ASN A 62 -7.80 -16.92 -4.78
CA ASN A 62 -8.45 -17.54 -5.95
C ASN A 62 -10.00 -17.52 -5.86
N GLY A 63 -10.55 -16.40 -5.39
CA GLY A 63 -11.99 -16.21 -5.21
C GLY A 63 -12.62 -16.98 -4.03
N GLN A 64 -11.83 -17.67 -3.21
CA GLN A 64 -12.31 -18.38 -2.03
C GLN A 64 -11.92 -17.64 -0.75
N THR A 65 -12.90 -17.18 0.02
CA THR A 65 -12.68 -16.55 1.32
C THR A 65 -12.03 -17.53 2.29
N LEU A 66 -10.93 -17.12 2.92
CA LEU A 66 -10.20 -17.94 3.86
C LEU A 66 -10.97 -18.06 5.20
N PRO A 67 -10.90 -19.21 5.89
CA PRO A 67 -11.54 -19.42 7.18
C PRO A 67 -10.74 -18.75 8.30
N ILE A 68 -10.71 -17.41 8.31
CA ILE A 68 -10.06 -16.58 9.32
C ILE A 68 -11.14 -15.86 10.12
N ASP A 69 -11.07 -15.95 11.45
CA ASP A 69 -11.96 -15.18 12.31
C ASP A 69 -11.72 -13.68 12.12
N SER A 70 -12.76 -12.90 11.82
CA SER A 70 -12.62 -11.47 11.56
C SER A 70 -11.98 -10.69 12.72
N SER A 71 -12.08 -11.18 13.96
CA SER A 71 -11.42 -10.57 15.13
C SER A 71 -9.88 -10.57 15.05
N VAL A 72 -9.28 -11.42 14.21
CA VAL A 72 -7.85 -11.42 13.91
C VAL A 72 -7.41 -10.09 13.30
N PHE A 73 -8.26 -9.46 12.49
CA PHE A 73 -7.93 -8.22 11.79
C PHE A 73 -8.28 -6.95 12.57
N GLY A 74 -9.14 -7.07 13.58
CA GLY A 74 -9.59 -5.96 14.42
C GLY A 74 -10.99 -5.44 14.07
N PRO A 75 -11.31 -4.19 14.46
CA PRO A 75 -10.44 -3.21 15.11
C PRO A 75 -10.47 -3.33 16.64
N SER A 76 -9.30 -3.50 17.24
CA SER A 76 -9.07 -3.43 18.70
C SER A 76 -7.68 -2.82 18.98
N PRO A 77 -7.34 -2.47 20.24
CA PRO A 77 -6.02 -1.92 20.57
C PRO A 77 -4.84 -2.83 20.20
N SER A 78 -5.03 -4.15 20.16
CA SER A 78 -4.00 -5.15 19.84
C SER A 78 -4.15 -5.80 18.47
N ASN A 79 -5.32 -5.65 17.84
CA ASN A 79 -5.66 -6.28 16.58
C ASN A 79 -6.10 -5.20 15.60
N PHE A 80 -5.28 -4.90 14.60
CA PHE A 80 -5.60 -3.86 13.63
C PHE A 80 -4.83 -4.06 12.33
N THR A 81 -5.33 -3.45 11.27
CA THR A 81 -4.67 -3.37 9.97
C THR A 81 -4.29 -1.92 9.69
N PHE A 82 -3.10 -1.68 9.16
CA PHE A 82 -2.69 -0.35 8.73
C PHE A 82 -1.83 -0.38 7.48
N VAL A 83 -1.77 0.76 6.81
CA VAL A 83 -0.99 0.98 5.60
C VAL A 83 0.27 1.77 5.94
N ASP A 84 1.41 1.33 5.42
CA ASP A 84 2.69 1.99 5.62
C ASP A 84 3.59 1.86 4.39
N SER A 85 3.66 2.93 3.58
CA SER A 85 4.57 3.02 2.44
C SER A 85 6.05 3.03 2.83
N GLY A 86 6.39 3.19 4.12
CA GLY A 86 7.76 3.13 4.63
C GLY A 86 8.28 1.72 4.88
N THR A 87 7.42 0.69 4.81
CA THR A 87 7.82 -0.71 4.96
C THR A 87 7.81 -1.39 3.59
N THR A 88 8.91 -2.04 3.20
CA THR A 88 9.03 -2.70 1.89
C THR A 88 8.08 -3.90 1.72
N LEU A 89 8.04 -4.78 2.72
CA LEU A 89 7.25 -6.01 2.72
C LEU A 89 5.94 -5.83 3.49
N ALA A 90 5.05 -6.83 3.44
CA ALA A 90 3.87 -6.86 4.28
C ALA A 90 4.10 -7.76 5.51
N PHE A 91 3.34 -7.50 6.58
CA PHE A 91 3.24 -8.40 7.72
C PHE A 91 1.78 -8.78 7.91
N LEU A 92 1.50 -10.08 8.05
CA LEU A 92 0.19 -10.59 8.41
C LEU A 92 0.07 -10.78 9.91
N ALA A 93 -1.12 -10.48 10.43
CA ALA A 93 -1.55 -10.93 11.73
C ALA A 93 -1.30 -12.44 11.89
N ASP A 94 -0.79 -12.84 13.06
CA ASP A 94 -0.32 -14.20 13.31
C ASP A 94 -1.37 -15.28 12.99
N GLY A 95 -2.63 -15.02 13.37
CA GLY A 95 -3.75 -15.93 13.11
C GLY A 95 -4.18 -16.02 11.63
N ALA A 96 -3.75 -15.09 10.78
CA ALA A 96 -4.07 -15.06 9.36
C ALA A 96 -2.96 -15.67 8.49
N TYR A 97 -1.73 -15.81 9.01
CA TYR A 97 -0.57 -16.22 8.23
C TYR A 97 -0.70 -17.64 7.67
N ASP A 98 -0.99 -18.64 8.51
CA ASP A 98 -1.08 -20.02 8.04
C ASP A 98 -2.21 -20.27 7.04
N PRO A 99 -3.46 -19.79 7.27
CA PRO A 99 -4.52 -19.89 6.26
C PRO A 99 -4.12 -19.27 4.92
N PHE A 100 -3.45 -18.11 4.94
CA PHE A 100 -2.99 -17.43 3.74
C PHE A 100 -1.93 -18.25 2.99
N ILE A 101 -0.84 -18.63 3.66
CA ILE A 101 0.25 -19.41 3.05
C ILE A 101 -0.24 -20.76 2.51
N ASN A 102 -1.10 -21.44 3.27
CA ASN A 102 -1.64 -22.73 2.86
C ASN A 102 -2.51 -22.60 1.61
N ALA A 103 -3.34 -21.55 1.51
CA ALA A 103 -4.16 -21.29 0.34
C ALA A 103 -3.32 -20.96 -0.90
N ILE A 104 -2.26 -20.14 -0.76
CA ILE A 104 -1.34 -19.86 -1.88
C ILE A 104 -0.68 -21.15 -2.36
N ARG A 105 -0.14 -21.97 -1.45
CA ARG A 105 0.50 -23.25 -1.80
C ARG A 105 -0.48 -24.22 -2.47
N ALA A 106 -1.71 -24.32 -1.98
CA ALA A 106 -2.72 -25.20 -2.54
C ALA A 106 -3.15 -24.79 -3.96
N ALA A 107 -3.10 -23.49 -4.27
CA ALA A 107 -3.40 -22.95 -5.60
C ALA A 107 -2.17 -22.86 -6.52
N THR A 108 -0.96 -23.13 -6.01
CA THR A 108 0.27 -23.07 -6.79
C THR A 108 0.36 -24.30 -7.73
N PRO A 109 0.68 -24.11 -9.02
CA PRO A 109 0.81 -25.22 -9.96
C PRO A 109 2.03 -26.09 -9.64
N PRO A 110 2.00 -27.40 -9.99
CA PRO A 110 3.13 -28.30 -9.76
C PRO A 110 4.45 -27.86 -10.42
N SER A 111 4.40 -27.00 -11.44
CA SER A 111 5.57 -26.44 -12.12
C SER A 111 6.31 -25.39 -11.28
N ALA A 112 5.68 -24.83 -10.25
CA ALA A 112 6.29 -23.88 -9.33
C ALA A 112 6.68 -24.60 -8.03
N LEU A 113 7.96 -24.97 -7.93
CA LEU A 113 8.45 -25.82 -6.85
C LEU A 113 8.69 -25.01 -5.56
N PRO A 114 7.98 -25.30 -4.46
CA PRO A 114 8.19 -24.59 -3.20
C PRO A 114 9.47 -25.03 -2.50
N PHE A 115 10.14 -24.09 -1.83
CA PHE A 115 11.23 -24.35 -0.90
C PHE A 115 11.29 -23.25 0.18
N THR A 116 11.96 -23.54 1.29
CA THR A 116 12.19 -22.57 2.36
C THR A 116 13.65 -22.16 2.37
N ARG A 117 13.93 -20.85 2.41
CA ARG A 117 15.28 -20.31 2.54
C ARG A 117 15.78 -20.43 3.98
N GLU A 118 17.08 -20.28 4.18
CA GLU A 118 17.72 -20.36 5.51
C GLU A 118 17.14 -19.36 6.53
N ASN A 119 16.66 -18.21 6.06
CA ASN A 119 16.00 -17.19 6.87
C ASN A 119 14.50 -17.46 7.12
N GLY A 120 13.98 -18.62 6.70
CA GLY A 120 12.59 -19.03 6.90
C GLY A 120 11.60 -18.53 5.84
N GLU A 121 12.05 -17.78 4.83
CA GLU A 121 11.19 -17.29 3.77
C GLU A 121 10.69 -18.42 2.87
N ILE A 122 9.40 -18.35 2.51
CA ILE A 122 8.76 -19.30 1.61
C ILE A 122 8.93 -18.81 0.19
N CYS A 123 9.60 -19.62 -0.63
CA CYS A 123 9.94 -19.27 -1.99
C CYS A 123 9.54 -20.36 -2.98
N PHE A 124 9.50 -20.00 -4.23
CA PHE A 124 9.12 -20.86 -5.33
C PHE A 124 10.12 -20.72 -6.47
N SER A 125 10.49 -21.86 -7.05
CA SER A 125 11.24 -21.92 -8.30
C SER A 125 10.27 -22.11 -9.46
N THR A 126 10.17 -21.13 -10.36
CA THR A 126 9.31 -21.16 -11.55
C THR A 126 9.96 -20.43 -12.72
N SER A 127 9.91 -21.02 -13.91
CA SER A 127 10.29 -20.36 -15.17
C SER A 127 9.12 -19.60 -15.82
N THR A 128 7.90 -19.77 -15.29
CA THR A 128 6.68 -19.12 -15.77
C THR A 128 6.46 -17.79 -15.05
N SER A 129 5.82 -16.82 -15.71
CA SER A 129 5.43 -15.55 -15.08
C SER A 129 4.58 -15.79 -13.84
N ILE A 130 4.94 -15.16 -12.72
CA ILE A 130 4.24 -15.35 -11.44
C ILE A 130 2.77 -14.92 -11.55
N ASP A 131 2.47 -13.84 -12.28
CA ASP A 131 1.10 -13.33 -12.42
C ASP A 131 0.17 -14.27 -13.19
N SER A 132 0.74 -15.18 -13.98
CA SER A 132 -0.01 -16.24 -14.66
C SER A 132 -0.05 -17.56 -13.90
N ALA A 133 0.89 -17.78 -12.99
CA ALA A 133 1.08 -19.07 -12.31
C ALA A 133 0.46 -19.08 -10.90
N PHE A 134 0.41 -17.95 -10.20
CA PHE A 134 -0.03 -17.87 -8.82
C PHE A 134 -1.42 -17.22 -8.71
N PRO A 135 -2.20 -17.53 -7.65
CA PRO A 135 -3.57 -17.05 -7.53
C PRO A 135 -3.64 -15.53 -7.29
N SER A 136 -4.76 -14.90 -7.65
CA SER A 136 -5.08 -13.57 -7.16
C SER A 136 -5.47 -13.62 -5.67
N VAL A 137 -5.18 -12.52 -4.97
CA VAL A 137 -5.61 -12.31 -3.58
C VAL A 137 -6.57 -11.13 -3.54
N GLU A 138 -7.63 -11.23 -2.75
CA GLU A 138 -8.57 -10.14 -2.47
C GLU A 138 -8.54 -9.83 -0.99
N LEU A 139 -8.35 -8.55 -0.65
CA LEU A 139 -8.53 -8.02 0.70
C LEU A 139 -9.86 -7.27 0.75
N ASP A 140 -10.75 -7.67 1.64
CA ASP A 140 -12.08 -7.06 1.79
C ASP A 140 -12.13 -6.17 3.03
N PHE A 141 -12.46 -4.89 2.85
CA PHE A 141 -12.47 -3.89 3.91
C PHE A 141 -13.88 -3.39 4.20
N VAL A 142 -14.09 -2.90 5.43
CA VAL A 142 -15.35 -2.26 5.82
C VAL A 142 -15.73 -1.14 4.85
N GLY A 143 -17.02 -1.06 4.53
CA GLY A 143 -17.53 -0.16 3.49
C GLY A 143 -17.64 -0.83 2.11
N GLY A 144 -17.31 -2.12 2.01
CA GLY A 144 -17.39 -2.89 0.78
C GLY A 144 -16.24 -2.62 -0.20
N ALA A 145 -15.17 -1.99 0.28
CA ALA A 145 -14.01 -1.68 -0.53
C ALA A 145 -13.12 -2.91 -0.63
N LYS A 146 -12.85 -3.36 -1.87
CA LYS A 146 -12.00 -4.52 -2.15
C LYS A 146 -10.67 -4.08 -2.76
N MET A 147 -9.59 -4.68 -2.31
CA MET A 147 -8.26 -4.52 -2.92
C MET A 147 -7.85 -5.84 -3.57
N PHE A 148 -7.73 -5.81 -4.89
CA PHE A 148 -7.26 -6.94 -5.68
C PHE A 148 -5.75 -6.89 -5.83
N LEU A 149 -5.10 -7.98 -5.48
CA LEU A 149 -3.65 -8.15 -5.50
C LEU A 149 -3.30 -9.25 -6.49
N TYR A 150 -2.39 -8.92 -7.40
CA TYR A 150 -1.73 -9.90 -8.26
C TYR A 150 -0.54 -10.53 -7.54
N PRO A 151 0.00 -11.64 -8.04
CA PRO A 151 1.22 -12.26 -7.51
C PRO A 151 2.39 -11.30 -7.26
N HIS A 152 2.65 -10.35 -8.16
CA HIS A 152 3.67 -9.32 -7.91
C HIS A 152 3.38 -8.37 -6.73
N ASN A 153 2.15 -8.35 -6.19
CA ASN A 153 1.78 -7.57 -5.00
C ASN A 153 1.94 -8.35 -3.67
N TYR A 154 2.31 -9.63 -3.73
CA TYR A 154 2.59 -10.43 -2.53
C TYR A 154 3.82 -11.33 -2.66
N MET A 155 4.46 -11.36 -3.82
CA MET A 155 5.73 -12.05 -4.06
C MET A 155 6.76 -11.06 -4.57
N TYR A 156 8.02 -11.26 -4.21
CA TYR A 156 9.13 -10.45 -4.69
C TYR A 156 10.21 -11.31 -5.36
N TYR A 157 10.88 -10.73 -6.35
CA TYR A 157 11.96 -11.37 -7.09
C TYR A 157 13.23 -11.45 -6.25
N VAL A 158 13.86 -12.63 -6.19
CA VAL A 158 15.17 -12.82 -5.52
C VAL A 158 16.29 -12.97 -6.54
N LYS A 159 16.09 -13.87 -7.50
CA LYS A 159 17.05 -14.21 -8.55
C LYS A 159 16.32 -14.94 -9.69
N PRO A 160 16.97 -15.25 -10.83
CA PRO A 160 16.28 -15.86 -11.96
C PRO A 160 15.49 -17.10 -11.54
N SER A 161 14.22 -17.13 -11.94
CA SER A 161 13.22 -18.16 -11.60
C SER A 161 12.88 -18.32 -10.12
N VAL A 162 13.37 -17.47 -9.22
CA VAL A 162 13.11 -17.57 -7.77
C VAL A 162 12.37 -16.34 -7.27
N TYR A 163 11.18 -16.58 -6.72
CA TYR A 163 10.32 -15.59 -6.10
C TYR A 163 9.94 -16.03 -4.69
N CYS A 164 9.88 -15.10 -3.75
CA CYS A 164 9.51 -15.38 -2.36
C CYS A 164 8.26 -14.62 -1.98
N ILE A 165 7.43 -15.20 -1.11
CA ILE A 165 6.28 -14.50 -0.54
C ILE A 165 6.81 -13.35 0.33
N GLY A 166 6.42 -12.12 -0.02
CA GLY A 166 6.77 -10.89 0.69
C GLY A 166 5.79 -10.51 1.79
N TRP A 167 4.94 -11.45 2.21
CA TRP A 167 4.02 -11.32 3.33
C TRP A 167 4.56 -12.16 4.47
N LEU A 168 5.14 -11.49 5.47
CA LEU A 168 5.81 -12.11 6.61
C LEU A 168 4.83 -12.34 7.77
N ARG A 169 5.16 -13.28 8.66
CA ARG A 169 4.39 -13.51 9.89
C ARG A 169 4.70 -12.42 10.91
N ASN A 170 3.68 -11.81 11.50
CA ASN A 170 3.83 -10.96 12.68
C ASN A 170 3.74 -11.81 13.96
N THR A 171 4.80 -12.56 14.27
CA THR A 171 4.81 -13.56 15.34
C THR A 171 4.30 -13.02 16.67
N GLY A 172 3.27 -13.66 17.22
CA GLY A 172 2.66 -13.28 18.50
C GLY A 172 1.82 -12.01 18.47
N ARG A 173 1.57 -11.40 17.30
CA ARG A 173 0.83 -10.14 17.15
C ARG A 173 -0.27 -10.27 16.10
N GLN A 174 -1.47 -9.82 16.44
CA GLN A 174 -2.60 -9.77 15.50
C GLN A 174 -2.65 -8.46 14.71
N VAL A 175 -1.48 -8.01 14.25
CA VAL A 175 -1.34 -6.74 13.53
C VAL A 175 -0.95 -7.02 12.09
N THR A 176 -1.78 -6.54 11.15
CA THR A 176 -1.48 -6.60 9.72
C THR A 176 -0.94 -5.25 9.24
N LEU A 177 0.20 -5.28 8.56
CA LEU A 177 0.86 -4.13 7.95
C LEU A 177 0.88 -4.33 6.43
N LEU A 178 0.22 -3.44 5.70
CA LEU A 178 0.25 -3.40 4.24
C LEU A 178 1.36 -2.45 3.80
N GLY A 179 2.51 -3.04 3.45
CA GLY A 179 3.70 -2.31 3.00
C GLY A 179 3.71 -2.03 1.50
N ASP A 180 4.78 -1.43 1.00
CA ASP A 180 5.00 -1.04 -0.39
C ASP A 180 4.67 -2.16 -1.40
N ILE A 181 5.06 -3.41 -1.12
CA ILE A 181 4.73 -4.56 -1.98
C ILE A 181 3.21 -4.67 -2.29
N VAL A 182 2.35 -4.27 -1.36
CA VAL A 182 0.89 -4.27 -1.52
C VAL A 182 0.40 -3.03 -2.26
N LEU A 183 1.07 -1.91 -2.03
CA LEU A 183 0.64 -0.56 -2.42
C LEU A 183 1.21 -0.10 -3.77
N VAL A 184 2.20 -0.81 -4.29
CA VAL A 184 2.81 -0.57 -5.60
C VAL A 184 1.77 -0.69 -6.72
N ASP A 185 1.96 0.13 -7.76
CA ASP A 185 1.09 0.25 -8.94
C ASP A 185 -0.38 0.47 -8.57
N LYS A 186 -0.58 1.27 -7.52
CA LYS A 186 -1.88 1.78 -7.09
C LYS A 186 -1.78 3.28 -6.83
N ILE A 187 -2.80 4.00 -7.25
CA ILE A 187 -3.10 5.30 -6.66
C ILE A 187 -3.62 5.05 -5.25
N LEU A 188 -3.07 5.77 -4.27
CA LEU A 188 -3.42 5.67 -2.86
C LEU A 188 -3.74 7.06 -2.31
N VAL A 189 -5.02 7.34 -2.09
CA VAL A 189 -5.53 8.64 -1.62
C VAL A 189 -5.74 8.59 -0.11
N HIS A 190 -4.95 9.36 0.62
CA HIS A 190 -5.11 9.58 2.05
C HIS A 190 -5.96 10.84 2.27
N ASP A 191 -7.28 10.66 2.39
CA ASP A 191 -8.23 11.74 2.62
C ASP A 191 -8.49 11.87 4.14
N LEU A 192 -7.66 12.67 4.80
CA LEU A 192 -7.72 12.88 6.26
C LEU A 192 -8.85 13.82 6.67
N GLU A 193 -9.34 14.62 5.72
CA GLU A 193 -10.51 15.48 5.91
C GLU A 193 -11.79 14.63 6.03
N LYS A 194 -12.02 13.73 5.06
CA LYS A 194 -13.16 12.81 5.07
C LYS A 194 -12.89 11.50 5.81
N LYS A 195 -11.70 11.35 6.41
CA LYS A 195 -11.26 10.19 7.19
C LYS A 195 -11.44 8.88 6.42
N ARG A 196 -10.88 8.81 5.21
CA ARG A 196 -10.97 7.64 4.34
C ARG A 196 -9.67 7.42 3.58
N LEU A 197 -9.38 6.15 3.29
CA LEU A 197 -8.29 5.74 2.42
C LEU A 197 -8.89 5.22 1.12
N GLY A 198 -8.43 5.75 0.00
CA GLY A 198 -8.88 5.34 -1.33
C GLY A 198 -7.79 4.67 -2.14
N TRP A 199 -8.16 3.73 -3.01
CA TRP A 199 -7.22 3.14 -3.95
C TRP A 199 -7.83 2.70 -5.27
N MET A 200 -6.97 2.53 -6.27
CA MET A 200 -7.22 1.77 -7.50
C MET A 200 -5.89 1.31 -8.08
N ASN A 201 -5.89 0.22 -8.84
CA ASN A 201 -4.73 -0.16 -9.64
C ASN A 201 -4.47 0.91 -10.71
N TYR A 202 -3.20 1.29 -10.89
CA TYR A 202 -2.78 2.36 -11.77
C TYR A 202 -1.33 2.17 -12.22
N ASP A 203 -1.03 2.49 -13.48
CA ASP A 203 0.35 2.57 -13.95
C ASP A 203 0.99 3.84 -13.40
N CYS A 204 1.75 3.72 -12.30
CA CYS A 204 2.37 4.85 -11.62
C CYS A 204 3.53 5.50 -12.42
N SER A 205 3.82 5.04 -13.64
CA SER A 205 4.64 5.79 -14.61
C SER A 205 3.84 6.86 -15.35
N GLN A 206 2.50 6.79 -15.33
CA GLN A 206 1.61 7.75 -15.95
C GLN A 206 1.34 8.95 -15.03
N PRO A 207 1.13 10.15 -15.61
CA PRO A 207 0.75 11.32 -14.83
C PRO A 207 -0.61 11.14 -14.16
N ILE A 208 -0.80 11.72 -12.97
CA ILE A 208 -2.09 11.72 -12.26
C ILE A 208 -2.73 13.10 -12.28
N ASN A 209 -4.04 13.15 -12.46
CA ASN A 209 -4.81 14.39 -12.30
C ASN A 209 -5.27 14.54 -10.85
N VAL A 210 -5.00 15.72 -10.27
CA VAL A 210 -5.21 15.97 -8.84
C VAL A 210 -5.99 17.26 -8.62
N THR A 211 -6.94 17.25 -7.68
CA THR A 211 -7.62 18.45 -7.20
C THR A 211 -7.02 18.94 -5.88
N THR A 212 -6.79 20.24 -5.79
CA THR A 212 -6.37 20.93 -4.56
C THR A 212 -7.57 21.27 -3.68
N ALA A 213 -7.31 21.70 -2.43
CA ALA A 213 -8.35 22.22 -1.52
C ALA A 213 -9.22 23.33 -2.11
N ARG A 214 -8.66 24.16 -3.01
CA ARG A 214 -9.38 25.28 -3.63
C ARG A 214 -10.11 24.89 -4.92
N GLY A 215 -10.24 23.58 -5.19
CA GLY A 215 -10.85 23.05 -6.42
C GLY A 215 -10.00 23.25 -7.68
N LYS A 216 -8.79 23.82 -7.57
CA LYS A 216 -7.87 23.94 -8.70
C LYS A 216 -7.33 22.55 -9.04
N LYS A 217 -7.41 22.19 -10.32
CA LYS A 217 -6.88 20.94 -10.87
C LYS A 217 -5.47 21.15 -11.40
N TYR A 218 -4.62 20.15 -11.24
CA TYR A 218 -3.30 20.10 -11.87
C TYR A 218 -2.92 18.66 -12.18
N THR A 219 -1.99 18.49 -13.11
CA THR A 219 -1.46 17.18 -13.48
C THR A 219 -0.08 17.04 -12.87
N ASN A 220 0.18 15.94 -12.19
CA ASN A 220 1.49 15.61 -11.63
C ASN A 220 2.06 14.42 -12.40
N SER A 221 3.15 14.63 -13.12
CA SER A 221 3.80 13.59 -13.94
C SER A 221 4.84 12.78 -13.18
N GLY A 222 4.96 12.98 -11.86
CA GLY A 222 6.10 12.49 -11.09
C GLY A 222 7.37 13.28 -11.41
N GLN A 223 8.30 13.31 -10.46
CA GLN A 223 9.65 13.76 -10.73
C GLN A 223 10.60 12.60 -10.50
N SER A 224 11.39 12.24 -11.51
CA SER A 224 12.64 11.53 -11.26
C SER A 224 13.48 12.41 -10.34
N LEU A 225 13.92 11.87 -9.19
CA LEU A 225 14.80 12.55 -8.24
C LEU A 225 16.09 13.08 -8.89
N HIS A 226 16.40 12.71 -10.14
CA HIS A 226 17.52 13.22 -10.92
C HIS A 226 17.36 14.67 -11.46
N SER A 227 16.16 15.27 -11.45
CA SER A 227 15.96 16.61 -12.06
C SER A 227 15.73 17.75 -11.07
N ILE A 228 15.95 17.55 -9.77
CA ILE A 228 15.69 18.61 -8.77
C ILE A 228 16.91 19.51 -8.60
N THR A 229 17.16 20.40 -9.57
CA THR A 229 18.17 21.46 -9.45
C THR A 229 17.58 22.87 -9.33
N THR A 230 16.26 23.07 -9.36
CA THR A 230 15.68 24.43 -9.32
C THR A 230 14.47 24.63 -8.39
N THR A 231 13.79 23.58 -7.92
CA THR A 231 12.64 23.73 -7.00
C THR A 231 13.01 23.54 -5.52
N PHE A 232 14.14 22.89 -5.22
CA PHE A 232 14.63 22.74 -3.83
C PHE A 232 14.99 24.08 -3.17
N THR A 233 15.41 25.10 -3.94
CA THR A 233 15.66 26.44 -3.39
C THR A 233 14.39 27.09 -2.88
N VAL A 234 13.24 26.91 -3.53
CA VAL A 234 11.98 27.53 -3.07
C VAL A 234 11.45 26.83 -1.83
N VAL A 235 11.53 25.50 -1.76
CA VAL A 235 11.08 24.73 -0.58
C VAL A 235 12.02 24.95 0.61
N LEU A 236 13.36 24.97 0.40
CA LEU A 236 14.29 25.34 1.47
C LEU A 236 14.07 26.77 1.93
N VAL A 237 13.83 27.73 1.02
CA VAL A 237 13.58 29.12 1.42
C VAL A 237 12.32 29.23 2.26
N VAL A 238 11.23 28.53 1.92
CA VAL A 238 10.00 28.53 2.74
C VAL A 238 10.22 27.86 4.09
N VAL A 239 10.92 26.73 4.15
CA VAL A 239 11.22 26.03 5.42
C VAL A 239 12.14 26.87 6.31
N ILE A 240 13.18 27.50 5.74
CA ILE A 240 14.11 28.38 6.46
C ILE A 240 13.38 29.63 6.97
N TYR A 241 12.50 30.23 6.15
CA TYR A 241 11.71 31.41 6.56
C TYR A 241 10.74 31.09 7.70
N ILE A 242 10.16 29.89 7.70
CA ILE A 242 9.27 29.43 8.78
C ILE A 242 10.06 29.17 10.06
N THR A 243 11.26 28.60 10.00
CA THR A 243 12.10 28.37 11.19
C THR A 243 12.72 29.63 11.78
N LEU A 244 12.81 30.73 11.03
CA LEU A 244 13.35 32.01 11.50
C LEU A 244 12.28 32.94 12.11
N LEU A 245 10.99 32.58 12.02
CA LEU A 245 9.86 33.36 12.53
C LEU A 245 9.15 32.72 13.73
N THR A 246 9.72 31.65 14.28
CA THR A 246 9.33 31.01 15.56
C THR A 246 10.48 31.07 16.54
#